data_AF-Q9W4X1-F1
#
_entry.id   AF-Q9W4X1-F1
#
_cell.length_a   1.000
_cell.length_b   1.000
_cell.length_c   1.000
_cell.angle_alpha   90.00
_cell.angle_beta   90.00
_cell.angle_gamma   90.00
#
_symmetry.space_group_name_H-M   'P 1'
#
loop_
_entity.id
_entity.type
_entity.pdbx_description
1 polymer ?
#
loop_
_entity_poly.entity_id
_entity_poly.type
_entity_poly.pdbx_seq_one_letter_code
_entity_poly.pdbx_strand_id
1 'polypeptide(L)'
;MSYTNLLRHQNVVDDCQRVSCNRTPPITVTGRCVISRDIVIGCRMEQCDPDMPYMLEPTWGVYLRPGRDGGDLSRFVRRVTFKMSPRLPLRLHVADSAPFEIGEVLGSDFPVEVQVQYMDARMSATSYIFRPRVVREGHAGICEEMLDKMIFVNPSPMMRQNLTPVLVPSANGAPGDRTSPQFAMESAMPETPGERKEQDRDREQVGDVARPSQPPAKQPKKRLSVGIPHPIGHQ
;
A
#
# COMPACT_ATOMS: atom_id res chain seq x y z
N MET A 1 -7.79 14.86 -25.09
CA MET A 1 -8.56 13.60 -24.93
C MET A 1 -9.93 13.94 -24.34
N SER A 2 -10.99 13.18 -24.63
CA SER A 2 -12.33 13.45 -24.08
C SER A 2 -12.56 12.75 -22.74
N TYR A 3 -13.23 13.44 -21.81
CA TYR A 3 -13.70 12.90 -20.52
C TYR A 3 -14.61 11.67 -20.67
N THR A 4 -15.34 11.56 -21.80
CA THR A 4 -16.15 10.37 -22.13
C THR A 4 -15.34 9.08 -22.21
N ASN A 5 -14.05 9.18 -22.54
CA ASN A 5 -13.18 8.02 -22.69
C ASN A 5 -12.63 7.59 -21.31
N LEU A 6 -12.29 8.57 -20.45
CA LEU A 6 -11.91 8.31 -19.05
C LEU A 6 -13.00 7.53 -18.30
N LEU A 7 -14.27 7.97 -18.39
CA LEU A 7 -15.38 7.24 -17.75
C LEU A 7 -15.64 5.84 -18.36
N ARG A 8 -15.47 5.67 -19.67
CA ARG A 8 -15.72 4.38 -20.34
C ARG A 8 -14.69 3.31 -20.00
N HIS A 9 -13.41 3.67 -19.88
CA HIS A 9 -12.37 2.69 -19.53
C HIS A 9 -12.33 2.35 -18.03
N GLN A 10 -12.79 3.24 -17.15
CA GLN A 10 -12.68 3.06 -15.70
C GLN A 10 -13.68 2.08 -15.08
N ASN A 11 -14.78 1.73 -15.78
CA ASN A 11 -15.87 0.91 -15.23
C ASN A 11 -15.72 -0.62 -15.43
N VAL A 12 -14.63 -1.12 -16.05
CA VAL A 12 -14.56 -2.53 -16.51
C VAL A 12 -13.24 -3.25 -16.18
N VAL A 13 -12.17 -2.54 -15.78
CA VAL A 13 -10.80 -3.11 -15.77
C VAL A 13 -10.26 -3.48 -14.38
N ASP A 14 -10.56 -2.69 -13.33
CA ASP A 14 -9.83 -2.78 -12.04
C ASP A 14 -10.71 -2.94 -10.78
N ASP A 15 -12.04 -2.93 -10.89
CA ASP A 15 -13.02 -2.72 -9.80
C ASP A 15 -12.88 -1.39 -9.03
N CYS A 16 -12.02 -0.47 -9.51
CA CYS A 16 -11.66 0.78 -8.84
C CYS A 16 -12.51 1.98 -9.31
N GLN A 17 -13.45 2.46 -8.48
CA GLN A 17 -14.14 3.72 -8.72
C GLN A 17 -13.27 4.91 -8.33
N ARG A 18 -12.37 5.36 -9.22
CA ARG A 18 -11.46 6.51 -8.96
C ARG A 18 -12.11 7.90 -9.13
N VAL A 19 -13.29 7.96 -9.73
CA VAL A 19 -14.06 9.21 -9.94
C VAL A 19 -15.13 9.42 -8.86
N SER A 20 -15.02 10.55 -8.19
CA SER A 20 -16.02 11.10 -7.27
C SER A 20 -16.90 12.13 -8.00
N CYS A 21 -18.18 11.79 -8.19
CA CYS A 21 -19.16 12.69 -8.81
C CYS A 21 -20.02 13.37 -7.73
N ASN A 22 -20.23 14.67 -7.85
CA ASN A 22 -21.31 15.35 -7.13
C ASN A 22 -22.67 14.86 -7.66
N ARG A 23 -23.44 14.16 -6.82
CA ARG A 23 -24.76 13.61 -7.15
C ARG A 23 -25.86 14.67 -7.25
N THR A 24 -25.62 15.87 -6.73
CA THR A 24 -26.59 16.98 -6.74
C THR A 24 -25.83 18.28 -7.07
N PRO A 25 -25.38 18.45 -8.33
CA PRO A 25 -24.73 19.68 -8.76
C PRO A 25 -25.74 20.84 -8.64
N PRO A 26 -25.38 21.97 -8.01
CA PRO A 26 -26.29 23.10 -7.93
C PRO A 26 -26.54 23.67 -9.33
N ILE A 27 -27.79 24.07 -9.58
CA ILE A 27 -28.31 24.50 -10.90
C ILE A 27 -27.49 25.68 -11.48
N THR A 28 -26.82 26.44 -10.62
CA THR A 28 -26.01 27.61 -10.97
C THR A 28 -24.60 27.31 -11.51
N VAL A 29 -24.16 26.06 -11.61
CA VAL A 29 -22.82 25.74 -12.15
C VAL A 29 -22.83 25.74 -13.69
N THR A 30 -22.60 26.90 -14.27
CA THR A 30 -22.38 27.08 -15.71
C THR A 30 -21.04 26.49 -16.14
N GLY A 31 -21.06 25.22 -16.56
CA GLY A 31 -19.89 24.49 -17.08
C GLY A 31 -19.51 23.27 -16.24
N ARG A 32 -18.62 22.43 -16.76
CA ARG A 32 -18.11 21.25 -16.03
C ARG A 32 -16.83 21.62 -15.30
N CYS A 33 -16.80 21.39 -13.99
CA CYS A 33 -15.59 21.54 -13.17
C CYS A 33 -15.03 20.14 -12.87
N VAL A 34 -13.74 19.93 -13.15
CA VAL A 34 -13.02 18.69 -12.79
C VAL A 34 -11.75 19.08 -12.06
N ILE A 35 -11.51 18.49 -10.89
CA ILE A 35 -10.29 18.67 -10.10
C ILE A 35 -9.65 17.30 -9.89
N SER A 36 -8.34 17.22 -10.01
CA SER A 36 -7.55 16.06 -9.60
C SER A 36 -6.70 16.44 -8.38
N ARG A 37 -6.52 15.51 -7.45
CA ARG A 37 -5.44 15.54 -6.46
C ARG A 37 -4.74 14.19 -6.45
N ASP A 38 -3.42 14.21 -6.34
CA ASP A 38 -2.62 12.99 -6.31
C ASP A 38 -2.64 12.35 -4.92
N ILE A 39 -2.59 11.01 -4.89
CA ILE A 39 -2.58 10.20 -3.67
C ILE A 39 -1.52 9.10 -3.74
N VAL A 40 -1.15 8.60 -2.57
CA VAL A 40 -0.36 7.38 -2.39
C VAL A 40 -1.17 6.39 -1.58
N ILE A 41 -1.29 5.17 -2.07
CA ILE A 41 -1.77 4.03 -1.28
C ILE A 41 -0.58 3.10 -1.09
N GLY A 42 -0.25 2.75 0.16
CA GLY A 42 0.93 1.94 0.43
C GLY A 42 0.75 0.99 1.61
N CYS A 43 1.70 0.07 1.73
CA CYS A 43 1.91 -0.70 2.94
C CYS A 43 3.37 -0.64 3.36
N ARG A 44 3.62 -0.78 4.66
CA ARG A 44 4.95 -1.07 5.23
C ARG A 44 4.86 -2.25 6.18
N MET A 45 5.92 -3.05 6.26
CA MET A 45 6.05 -4.05 7.32
C MET A 45 6.18 -3.32 8.66
N GLU A 46 5.51 -3.83 9.69
CA GLU A 46 5.61 -3.30 11.05
C GLU A 46 6.86 -3.85 11.73
N GLN A 47 7.40 -3.11 12.71
CA GLN A 47 8.51 -3.60 13.49
C GLN A 47 7.98 -4.64 14.49
N CYS A 48 8.17 -5.92 14.17
CA CYS A 48 7.90 -7.01 15.09
C CYS A 48 8.70 -6.84 16.39
N ASP A 49 8.09 -7.21 17.50
CA ASP A 49 8.77 -7.34 18.80
C ASP A 49 9.88 -8.42 18.69
N PRO A 50 11.14 -8.14 19.12
CA PRO A 50 12.22 -9.12 19.07
C PRO A 50 11.96 -10.39 19.90
N ASP A 51 11.08 -10.35 20.91
CA ASP A 51 10.70 -11.52 21.72
C ASP A 51 9.59 -12.35 21.05
N MET A 52 9.04 -11.90 19.92
CA MET A 52 7.99 -12.60 19.18
C MET A 52 8.58 -13.79 18.38
N PRO A 53 8.02 -15.02 18.50
CA PRO A 53 8.60 -16.19 17.83
C PRO A 53 8.49 -16.10 16.30
N TYR A 54 9.59 -16.43 15.62
CA TYR A 54 9.78 -16.45 14.15
C TYR A 54 8.76 -17.29 13.35
N MET A 55 7.81 -17.95 13.99
CA MET A 55 6.73 -18.72 13.33
C MET A 55 5.51 -17.85 12.96
N LEU A 56 5.43 -16.60 13.43
CA LEU A 56 4.30 -15.72 13.15
C LEU A 56 4.47 -14.96 11.82
N GLU A 57 3.36 -14.80 11.10
CA GLU A 57 3.30 -14.02 9.85
C GLU A 57 3.58 -12.54 10.17
N PRO A 58 4.51 -11.85 9.45
CA PRO A 58 4.81 -10.45 9.73
C PRO A 58 3.61 -9.56 9.43
N THR A 59 3.30 -8.64 10.34
CA THR A 59 2.22 -7.68 10.18
C THR A 59 2.65 -6.46 9.36
N TRP A 60 1.66 -5.79 8.78
CA TRP A 60 1.83 -4.66 7.87
C TRP A 60 0.90 -3.52 8.26
N GLY A 61 1.41 -2.29 8.22
CA GLY A 61 0.61 -1.08 8.27
C GLY A 61 0.20 -0.65 6.86
N VAL A 62 -1.08 -0.38 6.62
CA VAL A 62 -1.64 0.03 5.32
C VAL A 62 -2.20 1.46 5.41
N TYR A 63 -1.87 2.31 4.45
CA TYR A 63 -2.14 3.74 4.51
C TYR A 63 -2.61 4.38 3.21
N LEU A 64 -3.38 5.47 3.35
CA LEU A 64 -3.68 6.45 2.31
C LEU A 64 -3.04 7.79 2.69
N ARG A 65 -2.20 8.33 1.80
CA ARG A 65 -1.43 9.56 2.01
C ARG A 65 -1.59 10.53 0.82
N PRO A 66 -1.36 11.84 1.02
CA PRO A 66 -1.32 12.80 -0.09
C PRO A 66 -0.15 12.48 -1.04
N GLY A 67 -0.36 12.71 -2.33
CA GLY A 67 0.67 12.55 -3.36
C GLY A 67 1.61 13.76 -3.47
N ARG A 68 2.31 13.86 -4.60
CA ARG A 68 3.39 14.84 -4.85
C ARG A 68 2.97 16.31 -4.69
N ASP A 69 1.70 16.63 -4.90
CA ASP A 69 1.18 17.99 -4.74
C ASP A 69 1.23 18.47 -3.28
N GLY A 70 1.29 17.54 -2.32
CA GLY A 70 1.23 17.83 -0.89
C GLY A 70 -0.11 18.38 -0.41
N GLY A 71 -0.13 18.75 0.87
CA GLY A 71 -1.31 19.19 1.60
C GLY A 71 -2.04 18.05 2.31
N ASP A 72 -3.00 18.42 3.14
CA ASP A 72 -3.71 17.50 4.02
C ASP A 72 -4.99 16.93 3.38
N LEU A 73 -5.14 15.59 3.46
CA LEU A 73 -6.33 14.87 3.02
C LEU A 73 -7.55 15.15 3.91
N SER A 74 -7.37 15.42 5.21
CA SER A 74 -8.49 15.60 6.17
C SER A 74 -9.44 16.75 5.76
N ARG A 75 -8.93 17.73 5.02
CA ARG A 75 -9.70 18.85 4.47
C ARG A 75 -10.86 18.39 3.59
N PHE A 76 -10.74 17.25 2.90
CA PHE A 76 -11.76 16.77 1.97
C PHE A 76 -12.14 15.29 2.13
N VAL A 77 -11.30 14.45 2.73
CA VAL A 77 -11.60 13.08 3.12
C VAL A 77 -12.21 13.07 4.52
N ARG A 78 -13.35 12.38 4.66
CA ARG A 78 -14.04 12.17 5.95
C ARG A 78 -13.63 10.87 6.62
N ARG A 79 -13.51 9.80 5.83
CA ARG A 79 -13.34 8.44 6.33
C ARG A 79 -12.66 7.60 5.26
N VAL A 80 -11.71 6.77 5.67
CA VAL A 80 -11.17 5.69 4.85
C VAL A 80 -11.56 4.36 5.49
N THR A 81 -12.18 3.49 4.71
CA THR A 81 -12.50 2.12 5.10
C THR A 81 -11.62 1.17 4.31
N PHE A 82 -10.82 0.40 5.03
CA PHE A 82 -9.95 -0.64 4.49
C PHE A 82 -10.70 -1.97 4.63
N LYS A 83 -11.12 -2.56 3.51
CA LYS A 83 -11.71 -3.90 3.49
C LYS A 83 -10.65 -4.91 3.11
N MET A 84 -10.38 -5.85 4.01
CA MET A 84 -9.42 -6.94 3.78
C MET A 84 -10.09 -8.11 3.03
N SER A 85 -9.26 -9.06 2.62
CA SER A 85 -9.54 -10.32 1.94
C SER A 85 -11.01 -10.79 1.95
N PRO A 86 -11.62 -11.08 0.77
CA PRO A 86 -13.00 -11.58 0.69
C PRO A 86 -13.19 -12.97 1.34
N ARG A 87 -12.12 -13.60 1.85
CA ARG A 87 -12.18 -14.81 2.68
C ARG A 87 -12.64 -14.54 4.11
N LEU A 88 -12.52 -13.31 4.61
CA LEU A 88 -12.85 -12.91 5.98
C LEU A 88 -13.78 -11.67 5.95
N PRO A 89 -15.12 -11.85 5.80
CA PRO A 89 -16.08 -10.75 5.56
C PRO A 89 -16.18 -9.66 6.63
N LEU A 90 -15.43 -9.77 7.74
CA LEU A 90 -15.52 -8.93 8.93
C LEU A 90 -14.23 -8.13 9.23
N ARG A 91 -13.14 -8.33 8.48
CA ARG A 91 -11.93 -7.49 8.62
C ARG A 91 -12.10 -6.16 7.88
N LEU A 92 -12.90 -5.30 8.52
CA LEU A 92 -13.19 -3.92 8.11
C LEU A 92 -12.55 -2.97 9.12
N HIS A 93 -11.47 -2.29 8.73
CA HIS A 93 -10.84 -1.26 9.56
C HIS A 93 -11.21 0.13 9.02
N VAL A 94 -11.41 1.10 9.92
CA VAL A 94 -11.96 2.42 9.58
C VAL A 94 -11.12 3.52 10.23
N ALA A 95 -10.50 4.36 9.41
CA ALA A 95 -9.86 5.59 9.84
C ALA A 95 -10.82 6.77 9.62
N ASP A 96 -11.38 7.29 10.72
CA ASP A 96 -12.31 8.44 10.73
C ASP A 96 -11.62 9.81 10.80
N SER A 97 -10.28 9.83 10.87
CA SER A 97 -9.46 11.05 10.84
C SER A 97 -8.09 10.73 10.26
N ALA A 98 -7.31 11.78 9.94
CA ALA A 98 -5.91 11.62 9.57
C ALA A 98 -5.04 11.32 10.82
N PRO A 99 -3.97 10.51 10.71
CA PRO A 99 -3.51 9.81 9.52
C PRO A 99 -4.45 8.68 9.10
N PHE A 100 -4.76 8.59 7.81
CA PHE A 100 -5.64 7.55 7.27
C PHE A 100 -4.85 6.24 7.08
N GLU A 101 -4.62 5.55 8.20
CA GLU A 101 -3.72 4.42 8.31
C GLU A 101 -4.27 3.38 9.30
N ILE A 102 -3.91 2.11 9.08
CA ILE A 102 -4.24 0.97 9.92
C ILE A 102 -2.99 0.10 10.12
N GLY A 103 -2.92 -0.63 11.22
CA GLY A 103 -1.86 -1.61 11.52
C GLY A 103 -2.37 -3.06 11.51
N GLU A 104 -1.51 -3.99 11.93
CA GLU A 104 -1.84 -5.42 12.21
C GLU A 104 -2.39 -6.22 11.00
N VAL A 105 -2.15 -5.74 9.77
CA VAL A 105 -2.62 -6.39 8.54
C VAL A 105 -1.70 -7.56 8.19
N LEU A 106 -2.25 -8.75 7.95
CA LEU A 106 -1.48 -9.93 7.54
C LEU A 106 -1.24 -9.91 6.03
N GLY A 107 -0.20 -10.62 5.56
CA GLY A 107 0.00 -10.83 4.12
C GLY A 107 -1.18 -11.56 3.45
N SER A 108 -1.80 -12.47 4.19
CA SER A 108 -3.03 -13.18 3.85
C SER A 108 -4.31 -12.30 3.76
N ASP A 109 -4.29 -11.06 4.26
CA ASP A 109 -5.40 -10.10 4.14
C ASP A 109 -5.44 -9.37 2.77
N PHE A 110 -4.37 -9.43 1.97
CA PHE A 110 -4.31 -8.72 0.69
C PHE A 110 -4.98 -9.51 -0.45
N PRO A 111 -5.69 -8.85 -1.39
CA PRO A 111 -5.69 -7.41 -1.65
C PRO A 111 -6.67 -6.65 -0.75
N VAL A 112 -6.33 -5.39 -0.47
CA VAL A 112 -7.16 -4.49 0.35
C VAL A 112 -7.94 -3.53 -0.55
N GLU A 113 -9.26 -3.44 -0.37
CA GLU A 113 -10.05 -2.34 -0.92
C GLU A 113 -9.94 -1.12 0.00
N VAL A 114 -9.42 -0.03 -0.53
CA VAL A 114 -9.38 1.28 0.13
C VAL A 114 -10.57 2.10 -0.38
N GLN A 115 -11.64 2.14 0.41
CA GLN A 115 -12.84 2.93 0.10
C GLN A 115 -12.79 4.29 0.81
N VAL A 116 -12.89 5.38 0.06
CA VAL A 116 -12.75 6.75 0.58
C VAL A 116 -14.08 7.48 0.53
N GLN A 117 -14.51 8.01 1.67
CA GLN A 117 -15.67 8.88 1.81
C GLN A 117 -15.23 10.33 2.03
N TYR A 118 -16.00 11.29 1.53
CA TYR A 118 -15.62 12.70 1.51
C TYR A 118 -16.42 13.55 2.51
N MET A 119 -15.86 14.71 2.86
CA MET A 119 -16.48 15.73 3.72
C MET A 119 -17.84 16.19 3.17
N ASP A 120 -17.93 16.44 1.87
CA ASP A 120 -19.19 16.77 1.20
C ASP A 120 -19.94 15.50 0.83
N ALA A 121 -20.97 15.14 1.60
CA ALA A 121 -21.76 13.93 1.44
C ALA A 121 -22.53 13.80 0.11
N ARG A 122 -22.57 14.86 -0.72
CA ARG A 122 -23.11 14.79 -2.10
C ARG A 122 -22.11 14.16 -3.08
N MET A 123 -20.83 14.14 -2.74
CA MET A 123 -19.78 13.51 -3.53
C MET A 123 -19.84 11.99 -3.36
N SER A 124 -19.85 11.23 -4.46
CA SER A 124 -19.77 9.78 -4.36
C SER A 124 -18.42 9.36 -3.76
N ALA A 125 -18.44 8.33 -2.92
CA ALA A 125 -17.23 7.64 -2.47
C ALA A 125 -16.42 7.13 -3.68
N THR A 126 -15.13 6.88 -3.46
CA THR A 126 -14.21 6.22 -4.41
C THR A 126 -13.69 4.92 -3.83
N SER A 127 -13.26 3.99 -4.69
CA SER A 127 -12.63 2.72 -4.31
C SER A 127 -11.35 2.47 -5.11
N TYR A 128 -10.36 1.89 -4.43
CA TYR A 128 -9.07 1.51 -4.98
C TYR A 128 -8.71 0.11 -4.46
N ILE A 129 -8.20 -0.78 -5.32
CA ILE A 129 -7.77 -2.13 -4.89
C ILE A 129 -6.24 -2.19 -4.85
N PHE A 130 -5.67 -2.23 -3.65
CA PHE A 130 -4.23 -2.27 -3.44
C PHE A 130 -3.72 -3.73 -3.41
N ARG A 131 -2.70 -4.02 -4.24
CA ARG A 131 -2.22 -5.37 -4.54
C ARG A 131 -0.68 -5.46 -4.43
N PRO A 132 -0.07 -5.23 -3.25
CA PRO A 132 1.38 -5.16 -3.08
C PRO A 132 2.07 -6.48 -3.45
N ARG A 133 3.19 -6.35 -4.16
CA ARG A 133 4.10 -7.42 -4.57
C ARG A 133 5.08 -7.79 -3.47
N VAL A 134 5.50 -6.85 -2.61
CA VAL A 134 6.37 -7.18 -1.45
C VAL A 134 5.74 -8.27 -0.57
N VAL A 135 4.43 -8.18 -0.35
CA VAL A 135 3.63 -9.20 0.35
C VAL A 135 3.50 -10.50 -0.45
N ARG A 136 3.17 -10.41 -1.75
CA ARG A 136 2.74 -11.56 -2.56
C ARG A 136 3.88 -12.39 -3.15
N GLU A 137 5.00 -11.74 -3.45
CA GLU A 137 6.13 -12.28 -4.21
C GLU A 137 7.37 -12.40 -3.32
N GLY A 138 7.29 -12.01 -2.05
CA GLY A 138 8.41 -12.08 -1.10
C GLY A 138 9.56 -11.13 -1.42
N HIS A 139 9.33 -10.09 -2.22
CA HIS A 139 10.34 -9.05 -2.45
C HIS A 139 10.70 -8.40 -1.11
N ALA A 140 11.99 -8.40 -0.76
CA ALA A 140 12.52 -8.00 0.55
C ALA A 140 12.43 -6.48 0.87
N GLY A 141 11.46 -5.78 0.30
CA GLY A 141 11.12 -4.41 0.65
C GLY A 141 10.18 -4.39 1.84
N ILE A 142 10.59 -3.71 2.92
CA ILE A 142 9.73 -3.39 4.07
C ILE A 142 8.62 -2.37 3.75
N CYS A 143 8.46 -1.96 2.48
CA CYS A 143 7.49 -0.97 2.04
C CYS A 143 7.18 -1.11 0.54
N GLU A 144 5.94 -0.87 0.13
CA GLU A 144 5.54 -0.65 -1.27
C GLU A 144 4.46 0.42 -1.35
N GLU A 145 4.58 1.31 -2.34
CA GLU A 145 3.67 2.43 -2.58
C GLU A 145 3.15 2.43 -4.02
N MET A 146 1.86 2.70 -4.18
CA MET A 146 1.15 2.88 -5.44
C MET A 146 0.68 4.34 -5.55
N LEU A 147 1.19 5.04 -6.57
CA LEU A 147 0.71 6.38 -6.92
C LEU A 147 -0.59 6.26 -7.73
N ASP A 148 -1.64 6.94 -7.30
CA ASP A 148 -2.93 7.02 -8.01
C ASP A 148 -3.51 8.45 -7.86
N LYS A 149 -4.71 8.70 -8.37
CA LYS A 149 -5.36 10.02 -8.34
C LYS A 149 -6.81 9.93 -7.88
N MET A 150 -7.25 10.94 -7.13
CA MET A 150 -8.67 11.20 -6.87
C MET A 150 -9.19 12.22 -7.87
N ILE A 151 -10.22 11.86 -8.63
CA ILE A 151 -10.81 12.72 -9.67
C ILE A 151 -12.19 13.19 -9.22
N PHE A 152 -12.36 14.49 -8.99
CA PHE A 152 -13.59 15.10 -8.48
C PHE A 152 -14.33 15.84 -9.58
N VAL A 153 -15.61 15.51 -9.77
CA VAL A 153 -16.43 15.99 -10.89
C VAL A 153 -17.62 16.78 -10.38
N ASN A 154 -17.72 18.02 -10.84
CA ASN A 154 -18.61 19.08 -10.36
C ASN A 154 -18.63 19.28 -8.82
N PRO A 155 -17.49 19.25 -8.11
CA PRO A 155 -17.44 19.50 -6.67
C PRO A 155 -18.09 20.84 -6.30
N SER A 156 -18.77 20.87 -5.16
CA SER A 156 -19.44 22.07 -4.63
C SER A 156 -18.43 23.22 -4.36
N PRO A 157 -18.88 24.49 -4.23
CA PRO A 157 -17.97 25.60 -3.95
C PRO A 157 -17.05 25.39 -2.73
N MET A 158 -17.60 24.84 -1.64
CA MET A 158 -16.84 24.47 -0.43
C MET A 158 -15.86 23.32 -0.71
N MET A 159 -16.32 22.26 -1.39
CA MET A 159 -15.45 21.14 -1.76
C MET A 159 -14.31 21.60 -2.69
N ARG A 160 -14.51 22.59 -3.57
CA ARG A 160 -13.44 23.19 -4.39
C ARG A 160 -12.38 23.92 -3.57
N GLN A 161 -12.79 24.65 -2.53
CA GLN A 161 -11.86 25.32 -1.60
C GLN A 161 -11.04 24.29 -0.81
N ASN A 162 -11.67 23.21 -0.36
CA ASN A 162 -11.00 22.12 0.35
C ASN A 162 -10.07 21.28 -0.55
N LEU A 163 -10.46 21.05 -1.81
CA LEU A 163 -9.66 20.36 -2.83
C LEU A 163 -8.53 21.21 -3.44
N THR A 164 -8.51 22.52 -3.20
CA THR A 164 -7.37 23.36 -3.59
C THR A 164 -6.16 22.91 -2.77
N PRO A 165 -5.20 22.16 -3.36
CA PRO A 165 -3.40 21.83 -2.25
C PRO A 165 -2.94 23.11 -1.55
N VAL A 166 -2.59 23.00 -0.28
CA VAL A 166 -1.91 24.09 0.43
C VAL A 166 -0.47 24.11 -0.06
N LEU A 167 -0.04 25.22 -0.65
CA LEU A 167 1.38 25.48 -0.89
C LEU A 167 2.04 25.75 0.46
N VAL A 168 2.50 24.68 1.13
CA VAL A 168 3.37 24.79 2.31
C VAL A 168 4.73 25.30 1.82
N PRO A 169 5.24 26.44 2.31
CA PRO A 169 6.57 26.89 1.92
C PRO A 169 7.62 25.91 2.46
N SER A 170 8.34 25.23 1.57
CA SER A 170 9.46 24.38 1.96
C SER A 170 10.57 25.24 2.56
N ALA A 171 10.69 25.22 3.88
CA ALA A 171 11.74 25.90 4.64
C ALA A 171 13.07 25.13 4.53
N ASN A 172 13.61 25.04 3.31
CA ASN A 172 14.93 24.56 2.91
C ASN A 172 15.11 24.91 1.42
N GLY A 173 16.14 25.62 0.98
CA GLY A 173 17.26 26.26 1.65
C GLY A 173 18.19 26.82 0.56
N ALA A 174 18.72 28.03 0.71
CA ALA A 174 19.49 28.67 -0.36
C ALA A 174 20.84 27.94 -0.62
N PRO A 175 21.35 27.89 -1.87
CA PRO A 175 22.61 27.24 -2.18
C PRO A 175 23.81 28.03 -1.62
N GLY A 176 24.26 27.65 -0.43
CA GLY A 176 25.49 28.13 0.21
C GLY A 176 26.68 27.23 -0.15
N ASP A 177 27.68 27.81 -0.82
CA ASP A 177 28.93 27.15 -1.22
C ASP A 177 29.94 27.02 -0.05
N ARG A 178 30.98 26.19 -0.24
CA ARG A 178 32.28 26.14 0.49
C ARG A 178 32.44 25.30 1.77
N THR A 179 32.98 24.09 1.55
CA THR A 179 34.20 23.51 2.18
C THR A 179 34.42 23.50 3.70
N SER A 180 34.51 22.27 4.23
CA SER A 180 35.29 21.78 5.39
C SER A 180 36.80 22.19 5.36
N PRO A 181 37.66 21.99 6.41
CA PRO A 181 37.57 20.94 7.44
C PRO A 181 38.10 21.21 8.88
N GLN A 182 37.94 20.19 9.74
CA GLN A 182 38.77 19.72 10.88
C GLN A 182 39.48 20.73 11.82
N PHE A 183 39.19 20.59 13.13
CA PHE A 183 40.18 20.59 14.23
C PHE A 183 39.70 19.64 15.35
N ALA A 184 40.59 19.25 16.29
CA ALA A 184 40.34 18.15 17.23
C ALA A 184 40.80 18.44 18.68
N MET A 185 40.11 17.82 19.65
CA MET A 185 40.50 17.52 21.05
C MET A 185 39.78 16.21 21.40
N GLU A 186 40.35 15.12 21.92
CA GLU A 186 41.46 14.85 22.87
C GLU A 186 41.01 14.69 24.33
N SER A 187 40.73 13.42 24.70
CA SER A 187 40.85 12.77 26.02
C SER A 187 40.24 11.36 25.92
N ALA A 188 40.58 10.33 26.69
CA ALA A 188 41.83 9.87 27.33
C ALA A 188 41.50 8.49 27.95
N MET A 189 42.33 7.46 27.74
CA MET A 189 42.10 6.09 28.28
C MET A 189 42.51 5.99 29.78
N PRO A 190 42.13 4.90 30.48
CA PRO A 190 43.11 3.81 30.60
C PRO A 190 42.53 2.39 30.41
N GLU A 191 43.43 1.42 30.24
CA GLU A 191 43.14 0.00 29.99
C GLU A 191 43.08 -0.84 31.29
N THR A 192 42.61 -2.09 31.20
CA THR A 192 42.94 -3.14 32.19
C THR A 192 43.00 -4.51 31.49
N PRO A 193 44.08 -5.31 31.62
CA PRO A 193 44.31 -6.45 30.71
C PRO A 193 44.06 -7.84 31.30
N GLY A 194 43.41 -8.69 30.49
CA GLY A 194 43.83 -10.07 30.20
C GLY A 194 43.72 -11.18 31.27
N GLU A 195 43.02 -12.25 30.90
CA GLU A 195 43.34 -13.62 31.35
C GLU A 195 43.27 -14.61 30.17
N ARG A 196 44.06 -15.70 30.23
CA ARG A 196 44.14 -16.76 29.22
C ARG A 196 44.14 -18.14 29.89
N LYS A 197 43.32 -19.06 29.36
CA LYS A 197 43.49 -20.53 29.33
C LYS A 197 42.45 -21.07 28.34
N GLU A 198 42.80 -21.85 27.32
CA GLU A 198 43.37 -23.21 27.35
C GLU A 198 42.45 -24.24 28.03
N GLN A 199 41.66 -24.93 27.21
CA GLN A 199 41.49 -26.39 27.13
C GLN A 199 40.36 -26.70 26.12
N ASP A 200 40.19 -27.90 25.55
CA ASP A 200 41.11 -28.94 25.06
C ASP A 200 40.22 -30.01 24.36
N ARG A 201 40.74 -30.72 23.36
CA ARG A 201 40.09 -31.88 22.69
C ARG A 201 38.75 -31.60 21.95
N ASP A 202 38.30 -32.42 20.99
CA ASP A 202 38.88 -33.65 20.44
C ASP A 202 38.76 -33.74 18.89
N ARG A 203 39.37 -34.75 18.26
CA ARG A 203 39.66 -34.76 16.80
C ARG A 203 39.39 -36.10 16.10
N GLU A 204 38.25 -36.25 15.44
CA GLU A 204 37.98 -37.29 14.42
C GLU A 204 37.23 -36.68 13.21
N GLN A 205 37.79 -36.71 11.99
CA GLN A 205 37.82 -37.81 11.01
C GLN A 205 36.46 -38.04 10.33
N VAL A 206 36.21 -37.48 9.13
CA VAL A 206 36.64 -37.94 7.77
C VAL A 206 35.65 -38.94 7.15
N GLY A 207 35.04 -38.55 6.01
CA GLY A 207 34.17 -39.41 5.20
C GLY A 207 32.98 -38.69 4.55
N ASP A 208 32.61 -38.88 3.28
CA ASP A 208 33.35 -38.62 2.02
C ASP A 208 32.33 -38.47 0.85
N VAL A 209 32.69 -37.70 -0.20
CA VAL A 209 32.23 -37.78 -1.62
C VAL A 209 30.75 -37.62 -2.06
N ALA A 210 30.58 -36.84 -3.14
CA ALA A 210 29.50 -36.81 -4.16
C ALA A 210 28.06 -36.34 -3.81
N ARG A 211 27.27 -35.77 -4.74
CA ARG A 211 27.52 -34.83 -5.88
C ARG A 211 26.13 -34.30 -6.36
N PRO A 212 26.00 -33.09 -6.96
CA PRO A 212 24.69 -32.52 -7.30
C PRO A 212 24.22 -32.80 -8.74
N SER A 213 22.90 -32.71 -8.99
CA SER A 213 22.30 -32.63 -10.33
C SER A 213 20.98 -31.85 -10.32
N GLN A 214 20.73 -31.06 -11.38
CA GLN A 214 19.54 -30.20 -11.55
C GLN A 214 18.37 -30.90 -12.29
N PRO A 215 17.13 -30.38 -12.17
CA PRO A 215 15.92 -30.98 -12.76
C PRO A 215 15.56 -30.45 -14.18
N PRO A 216 14.77 -31.21 -14.97
CA PRO A 216 14.13 -30.68 -16.18
C PRO A 216 12.59 -30.82 -16.23
N ALA A 217 11.91 -29.68 -16.14
CA ALA A 217 10.84 -29.17 -17.02
C ALA A 217 9.86 -30.09 -17.82
N LYS A 218 8.57 -29.66 -17.82
CA LYS A 218 7.49 -29.77 -18.85
C LYS A 218 6.62 -31.06 -18.96
N GLN A 219 5.33 -30.88 -18.62
CA GLN A 219 4.06 -31.11 -19.37
C GLN A 219 4.01 -32.02 -20.65
N PRO A 220 2.85 -32.52 -21.15
CA PRO A 220 1.45 -32.11 -20.88
C PRO A 220 0.36 -33.24 -20.85
N LYS A 221 -0.92 -32.83 -20.80
CA LYS A 221 -2.16 -33.53 -21.27
C LYS A 221 -2.50 -34.92 -20.69
N LYS A 222 -3.69 -35.01 -20.06
CA LYS A 222 -4.82 -35.78 -20.63
C LYS A 222 -6.18 -35.34 -20.03
N ARG A 223 -7.26 -35.80 -20.66
CA ARG A 223 -8.65 -35.32 -20.55
C ARG A 223 -9.55 -36.49 -20.19
N LEU A 224 -10.47 -36.30 -19.25
CA LEU A 224 -11.59 -37.22 -19.00
C LEU A 224 -12.91 -36.48 -19.26
N SER A 225 -13.91 -37.25 -19.72
CA SER A 225 -15.24 -36.81 -20.14
C SER A 225 -16.30 -37.73 -19.50
N VAL A 226 -17.55 -37.66 -19.96
CA VAL A 226 -18.76 -38.39 -19.50
C VAL A 226 -19.44 -37.71 -18.30
N GLY A 227 -20.74 -37.41 -18.31
CA GLY A 227 -21.74 -37.61 -19.38
C GLY A 227 -23.03 -36.81 -19.15
N ILE A 228 -23.91 -36.79 -20.16
CA ILE A 228 -25.19 -36.07 -20.27
C ILE A 228 -26.22 -37.09 -20.82
N PRO A 229 -27.43 -37.27 -20.25
CA PRO A 229 -28.58 -36.51 -20.77
C PRO A 229 -29.75 -36.14 -19.82
N HIS A 230 -30.48 -35.13 -20.30
CA HIS A 230 -31.85 -34.63 -20.02
C HIS A 230 -32.93 -35.48 -20.78
N PRO A 231 -34.25 -35.13 -20.86
CA PRO A 231 -35.15 -34.25 -20.06
C PRO A 231 -36.59 -34.86 -19.84
N ILE A 232 -37.60 -34.00 -19.57
CA ILE A 232 -39.06 -34.13 -19.83
C ILE A 232 -39.91 -34.99 -18.85
N GLY A 233 -41.11 -34.48 -18.48
CA GLY A 233 -42.22 -35.28 -17.94
C GLY A 233 -43.33 -34.47 -17.25
N HIS A 234 -44.46 -34.25 -17.91
CA HIS A 234 -45.67 -33.63 -17.33
C HIS A 234 -46.40 -34.55 -16.33
N GLN A 235 -46.98 -33.97 -15.27
CA GLN A 235 -48.44 -33.82 -15.19
C GLN A 235 -48.83 -32.54 -14.43
#